data_AF-A0A1H6YJE4-F1
#
_entry.id   AF-A0A1H6YJE4-F1
#
_cell.length_a   1.000
_cell.length_b   1.000
_cell.length_c   1.000
_cell.angle_alpha   90.00
_cell.angle_beta   90.00
_cell.angle_gamma   90.00
#
_symmetry.space_group_name_H-M   'P 1'
#
loop_
_entity.id
_entity.type
_entity.pdbx_description
1 polymer ?
#
loop_
_entity_poly.entity_id
_entity_poly.type
_entity_poly.pdbx_seq_one_letter_code
_entity_poly.pdbx_strand_id
1 'polypeptide(L)'
;MRAVVTTMSRRVVPAIGIGIGIGIGIGIAAIATGAAFVASGAMPERADAQMSTVPIDTSDPRLIAKGEYLAKAADCAGCHTAPPGGPSGKQPLHPSAPFAGGLGIESPFGTIWSSNITPDSVEGIGRYSYDDFARAVREGVAPGNRRLYPAMPYPSFAKINDDDMHALYAYFMHGVAPVSKAAPHTRLPFPFDLRWGLMFWSAAFAPDDVFVPQSSRSPQWNRGAYLVQSLGHCGACHTPRGPAYEERGYSEHSRLYLTGGTNDHWFAPNLTGDMGSGLGRFSEEDIAAFLRRGHGGGLVTFGSMVEVVEDSTQYLTDDDLHAIARYLKGLPAQASSGHFDDQSHAALRTVRALKTGDVELPGAGLYQGFCARCHQADGMGEPLKYPRLAGNPAVLSEHADSLVRLLVEGGEAPHTQSGPDPKKMPSFAGKLTDTEMARVLTFVRNTWGNDAAPVTTREVARIRQTLGK
;
A
#
# COMPACT_ATOMS: atom_id res chain seq x y z
N MET A 1 14.51 68.63 23.90
CA MET A 1 14.95 69.92 23.31
C MET A 1 14.32 70.09 21.92
N ARG A 2 14.52 71.24 21.25
CA ARG A 2 14.02 71.66 19.92
C ARG A 2 13.98 70.50 18.88
N ALA A 3 12.93 70.31 18.06
CA ALA A 3 12.34 71.19 17.03
C ALA A 3 13.29 71.41 15.82
N VAL A 4 13.05 70.76 14.67
CA VAL A 4 12.23 71.19 13.48
C VAL A 4 13.00 72.07 12.47
N VAL A 5 12.97 71.67 11.18
CA VAL A 5 13.05 72.45 9.88
C VAL A 5 13.31 71.41 8.75
N THR A 6 12.40 71.10 7.80
CA THR A 6 12.09 71.72 6.46
C THR A 6 13.25 71.75 5.43
N THR A 7 13.07 71.65 4.09
CA THR A 7 11.89 72.00 3.24
C THR A 7 11.79 71.29 1.85
N MET A 8 10.54 71.10 1.41
CA MET A 8 9.91 70.86 0.08
C MET A 8 10.64 71.03 -1.29
N SER A 9 10.23 70.19 -2.28
CA SER A 9 9.56 70.57 -3.57
C SER A 9 8.99 69.27 -4.23
N ARG A 10 7.75 69.06 -4.73
CA ARG A 10 6.82 69.78 -5.67
C ARG A 10 7.39 69.92 -7.09
N ARG A 11 6.65 69.75 -8.21
CA ARG A 11 5.20 69.64 -8.56
C ARG A 11 5.06 68.60 -9.75
N VAL A 12 3.99 68.24 -10.50
CA VAL A 12 2.62 68.69 -10.87
C VAL A 12 1.73 67.45 -11.17
N VAL A 13 0.38 67.59 -11.29
CA VAL A 13 -0.64 66.57 -11.66
C VAL A 13 -1.76 67.23 -12.49
N PRO A 14 -2.30 66.60 -13.57
CA PRO A 14 -3.70 66.11 -13.62
C PRO A 14 -3.84 64.74 -14.37
N ALA A 15 -4.84 63.85 -14.18
CA ALA A 15 -6.21 63.87 -13.62
C ALA A 15 -7.37 64.16 -14.61
N ILE A 16 -8.57 63.63 -14.30
CA ILE A 16 -9.85 63.54 -15.07
C ILE A 16 -10.01 62.21 -15.86
N GLY A 17 -11.15 61.50 -15.86
CA GLY A 17 -12.30 61.57 -14.92
C GLY A 17 -13.70 61.27 -15.51
N ILE A 18 -14.35 60.21 -14.99
CA ILE A 18 -15.82 59.97 -14.90
C ILE A 18 -16.58 59.62 -16.20
N GLY A 19 -17.46 58.61 -16.11
CA GLY A 19 -18.51 58.31 -17.11
C GLY A 19 -19.24 56.98 -16.84
N ILE A 20 -20.43 57.03 -16.24
CA ILE A 20 -21.32 55.86 -16.03
C ILE A 20 -22.56 56.02 -16.92
N GLY A 21 -23.01 54.95 -17.58
CA GLY A 21 -24.26 54.91 -18.32
C GLY A 21 -24.84 53.51 -18.42
N ILE A 22 -26.09 53.33 -17.99
CA ILE A 22 -26.86 52.08 -18.12
C ILE A 22 -27.76 52.20 -19.34
N GLY A 23 -27.86 51.13 -20.15
CA GLY A 23 -28.80 51.05 -21.28
C GLY A 23 -29.31 49.62 -21.47
N ILE A 24 -30.59 49.40 -21.18
CA ILE A 24 -31.30 48.15 -21.53
C ILE A 24 -32.02 48.39 -22.87
N GLY A 25 -31.81 47.51 -23.83
CA GLY A 25 -32.46 47.54 -25.14
C GLY A 25 -32.82 46.13 -25.61
N ILE A 26 -34.08 45.91 -25.95
CA ILE A 26 -34.61 44.59 -26.34
C ILE A 26 -34.57 44.43 -27.86
N GLY A 27 -34.08 43.28 -28.34
CA GLY A 27 -34.20 42.84 -29.73
C GLY A 27 -34.65 41.38 -29.77
N ILE A 28 -35.83 41.12 -30.35
CA ILE A 28 -36.45 39.78 -30.38
C ILE A 28 -36.65 39.32 -31.83
N ALA A 29 -36.51 38.00 -32.02
CA ALA A 29 -36.90 37.20 -33.18
C ALA A 29 -36.15 37.38 -34.52
N ALA A 30 -35.35 36.36 -34.84
CA ALA A 30 -35.54 35.59 -36.08
C ALA A 30 -35.54 34.09 -35.70
N ILE A 31 -36.39 33.27 -36.33
CA ILE A 31 -36.65 31.88 -35.92
C ILE A 31 -36.48 30.91 -37.10
N ALA A 32 -35.78 29.80 -36.83
CA ALA A 32 -35.76 28.51 -37.54
C ALA A 32 -35.36 28.44 -39.03
N THR A 33 -34.28 27.69 -39.30
CA THR A 33 -34.28 26.60 -40.32
C THR A 33 -33.15 25.59 -40.04
N GLY A 34 -33.42 24.28 -40.16
CA GLY A 34 -32.44 23.16 -40.26
C GLY A 34 -31.58 22.90 -39.01
N ALA A 35 -31.76 21.88 -38.17
CA ALA A 35 -32.10 20.46 -38.37
C ALA A 35 -31.02 19.63 -39.11
N ALA A 36 -30.71 18.46 -38.55
CA ALA A 36 -29.81 17.40 -39.03
C ALA A 36 -28.28 17.68 -39.07
N PHE A 37 -27.61 17.42 -37.94
CA PHE A 37 -26.30 16.73 -37.96
C PHE A 37 -26.14 15.83 -36.72
N VAL A 38 -26.74 14.64 -36.79
CA VAL A 38 -26.56 13.55 -35.80
C VAL A 38 -26.10 12.31 -36.57
N ALA A 39 -24.77 12.14 -36.67
CA ALA A 39 -24.15 10.95 -37.22
C ALA A 39 -22.67 10.84 -36.79
N SER A 40 -22.24 9.62 -36.49
CA SER A 40 -20.86 9.12 -36.65
C SER A 40 -19.73 9.88 -35.95
N GLY A 41 -19.89 10.16 -34.65
CA GLY A 41 -18.74 10.33 -33.74
C GLY A 41 -18.11 8.98 -33.38
N ALA A 42 -17.58 8.24 -34.36
CA ALA A 42 -16.95 6.95 -34.14
C ALA A 42 -15.62 7.14 -33.37
N MET A 43 -15.49 6.48 -32.22
CA MET A 43 -14.19 6.35 -31.55
C MET A 43 -13.27 5.48 -32.41
N PRO A 44 -11.95 5.73 -32.45
CA PRO A 44 -11.03 4.88 -33.20
C PRO A 44 -11.07 3.47 -32.61
N GLU A 45 -11.47 2.53 -33.47
CA GLU A 45 -11.56 1.10 -33.17
C GLU A 45 -10.20 0.58 -32.70
N ARG A 46 -10.17 -0.15 -31.57
CA ARG A 46 -8.91 -0.72 -31.06
C ARG A 46 -8.38 -1.67 -32.13
N ALA A 47 -7.15 -1.46 -32.59
CA ALA A 47 -6.54 -2.31 -33.60
C ALA A 47 -6.51 -3.76 -33.11
N ASP A 48 -7.09 -4.67 -33.91
CA ASP A 48 -7.31 -6.07 -33.54
C ASP A 48 -6.00 -6.80 -33.16
N ALA A 49 -5.74 -6.91 -31.85
CA ALA A 49 -5.02 -8.06 -31.35
C ALA A 49 -5.88 -9.29 -31.66
N GLN A 50 -5.31 -10.26 -32.38
CA GLN A 50 -6.07 -11.42 -32.86
C GLN A 50 -6.54 -12.31 -31.69
N MET A 51 -7.72 -12.00 -31.15
CA MET A 51 -8.42 -12.87 -30.20
C MET A 51 -8.59 -14.25 -30.83
N SER A 52 -8.14 -15.29 -30.13
CA SER A 52 -8.39 -16.67 -30.55
C SER A 52 -9.90 -16.91 -30.60
N THR A 53 -10.43 -17.26 -31.77
CA THR A 53 -11.88 -17.50 -31.99
C THR A 53 -12.39 -18.81 -31.38
N VAL A 54 -11.61 -19.43 -30.50
CA VAL A 54 -11.99 -20.58 -29.69
C VAL A 54 -12.70 -20.07 -28.42
N PRO A 55 -13.95 -20.45 -28.15
CA PRO A 55 -14.62 -20.08 -26.91
C PRO A 55 -13.82 -20.55 -25.69
N ILE A 56 -13.55 -19.65 -24.75
CA ILE A 56 -12.82 -19.96 -23.52
C ILE A 56 -13.73 -20.79 -22.61
N ASP A 57 -13.42 -22.07 -22.45
CA ASP A 57 -14.10 -22.94 -21.50
C ASP A 57 -13.69 -22.58 -20.07
N THR A 58 -14.55 -21.78 -19.42
CA THR A 58 -14.38 -21.41 -18.00
C THR A 58 -14.39 -22.60 -17.03
N SER A 59 -14.79 -23.79 -17.48
CA SER A 59 -14.77 -25.02 -16.66
C SER A 59 -13.50 -25.87 -16.83
N ASP A 60 -12.54 -25.48 -17.67
CA ASP A 60 -11.25 -26.18 -17.80
C ASP A 60 -10.50 -26.18 -16.45
N PRO A 61 -10.20 -27.35 -15.84
CA PRO A 61 -9.51 -27.42 -14.55
C PRO A 61 -8.14 -26.72 -14.53
N ARG A 62 -7.47 -26.56 -15.67
CA ARG A 62 -6.20 -25.85 -15.80
C ARG A 62 -6.39 -24.33 -15.71
N LEU A 63 -7.49 -23.82 -16.29
CA LEU A 63 -7.85 -22.41 -16.23
C LEU A 63 -8.32 -22.04 -14.80
N ILE A 64 -9.08 -22.93 -14.16
CA ILE A 64 -9.48 -22.83 -12.75
C ILE A 64 -8.24 -22.83 -11.84
N ALA A 65 -7.30 -23.77 -12.02
CA ALA A 65 -6.07 -23.83 -11.22
C ALA A 65 -5.14 -22.61 -11.44
N LYS A 66 -5.07 -22.09 -12.68
CA LYS A 66 -4.40 -20.81 -12.97
C LYS A 66 -5.08 -19.66 -12.22
N GLY A 67 -6.41 -19.62 -12.20
CA GLY A 67 -7.18 -18.63 -11.46
C GLY A 67 -7.01 -18.70 -9.95
N GLU A 68 -6.91 -19.91 -9.37
CA GLU A 68 -6.61 -20.11 -7.94
C GLU A 68 -5.23 -19.52 -7.58
N TYR A 69 -4.22 -19.79 -8.41
CA TYR A 69 -2.88 -19.22 -8.25
C TYR A 69 -2.90 -17.69 -8.32
N LEU A 70 -3.60 -17.13 -9.31
CA LEU A 70 -3.74 -15.68 -9.47
C LEU A 70 -4.53 -15.03 -8.33
N ALA A 71 -5.56 -15.70 -7.79
CA ALA A 71 -6.35 -15.19 -6.67
C ALA A 71 -5.57 -15.15 -5.35
N LYS A 72 -4.61 -16.08 -5.16
CA LYS A 72 -3.61 -16.00 -4.07
C LYS A 72 -2.62 -14.88 -4.34
N ALA A 73 -2.03 -14.82 -5.54
CA ALA A 73 -1.09 -13.77 -5.94
C ALA A 73 -1.66 -12.35 -5.81
N ALA A 74 -2.98 -12.18 -5.93
CA ALA A 74 -3.70 -10.92 -5.79
C ALA A 74 -4.26 -10.63 -4.39
N ASP A 75 -3.95 -11.47 -3.39
CA ASP A 75 -4.48 -11.40 -2.02
C ASP A 75 -6.01 -11.24 -1.94
N CYS A 76 -6.73 -11.93 -2.83
CA CYS A 76 -8.19 -11.95 -2.79
C CYS A 76 -8.70 -12.55 -1.48
N ALA A 77 -7.94 -13.46 -0.86
CA ALA A 77 -8.32 -14.16 0.35
C ALA A 77 -8.27 -13.26 1.59
N GLY A 78 -7.16 -12.55 1.83
CA GLY A 78 -6.99 -11.68 2.99
C GLY A 78 -8.04 -10.56 3.02
N CYS A 79 -8.30 -9.93 1.87
CA CYS A 79 -9.33 -8.88 1.79
C CYS A 79 -10.78 -9.41 1.87
N HIS A 80 -11.11 -10.52 1.20
CA HIS A 80 -12.50 -11.00 1.09
C HIS A 80 -12.89 -12.11 2.08
N THR A 81 -12.07 -12.43 3.08
CA THR A 81 -12.42 -13.41 4.13
C THR A 81 -12.50 -12.72 5.50
N ALA A 82 -13.68 -12.69 6.11
CA ALA A 82 -13.81 -12.16 7.47
C ALA A 82 -13.08 -13.06 8.50
N PRO A 83 -12.41 -12.47 9.51
CA PRO A 83 -11.63 -13.23 10.48
C PRO A 83 -12.50 -14.14 11.37
N PRO A 84 -11.93 -15.23 11.96
CA PRO A 84 -12.63 -16.11 12.90
C PRO A 84 -13.11 -15.36 14.14
N GLY A 85 -14.39 -14.99 14.15
CA GLY A 85 -14.95 -14.02 15.11
C GLY A 85 -15.96 -13.06 14.48
N GLY A 86 -15.94 -12.95 13.16
CA GLY A 86 -16.51 -11.81 12.46
C GLY A 86 -15.85 -10.50 12.90
N PRO A 87 -16.42 -9.34 12.54
CA PRO A 87 -15.77 -8.03 12.77
C PRO A 87 -15.66 -7.59 14.23
N SER A 88 -16.03 -8.42 15.19
CA SER A 88 -16.02 -8.09 16.63
C SER A 88 -15.22 -9.09 17.49
N GLY A 89 -14.56 -10.08 16.86
CA GLY A 89 -13.72 -11.05 17.56
C GLY A 89 -14.47 -11.99 18.52
N LYS A 90 -15.81 -12.12 18.41
CA LYS A 90 -16.65 -12.84 19.38
C LYS A 90 -17.22 -14.13 18.79
N GLN A 91 -16.49 -15.22 19.07
CA GLN A 91 -16.69 -16.61 18.64
C GLN A 91 -16.53 -16.89 17.13
N PRO A 92 -15.87 -18.00 16.76
CA PRO A 92 -15.61 -18.34 15.37
C PRO A 92 -16.93 -18.52 14.60
N LEU A 93 -17.09 -17.72 13.55
CA LEU A 93 -18.30 -17.62 12.76
C LEU A 93 -18.31 -18.76 11.71
N HIS A 94 -18.57 -19.98 12.19
CA HIS A 94 -18.50 -21.25 11.45
C HIS A 94 -17.06 -21.64 11.02
N PRO A 95 -16.85 -22.79 10.33
CA PRO A 95 -15.66 -22.98 9.49
C PRO A 95 -15.48 -21.78 8.56
N SER A 96 -14.24 -21.47 8.19
CA SER A 96 -13.94 -20.32 7.34
C SER A 96 -14.83 -20.32 6.09
N ALA A 97 -15.46 -19.17 5.84
CA ALA A 97 -16.30 -18.92 4.68
C ALA A 97 -15.46 -18.07 3.70
N PRO A 98 -14.64 -18.69 2.83
CA PRO A 98 -13.60 -17.98 2.10
C PRO A 98 -14.25 -17.08 1.06
N PHE A 99 -13.68 -15.90 0.84
CA PHE A 99 -14.19 -14.93 -0.13
C PHE A 99 -15.64 -14.42 0.12
N ALA A 100 -16.27 -14.76 1.24
CA ALA A 100 -17.65 -14.38 1.58
C ALA A 100 -17.79 -12.92 2.11
N GLY A 101 -16.71 -12.14 2.05
CA GLY A 101 -16.66 -10.74 2.48
C GLY A 101 -16.75 -10.54 4.00
N GLY A 102 -16.88 -9.27 4.37
CA GLY A 102 -17.09 -8.84 5.75
C GLY A 102 -15.82 -8.61 6.58
N LEU A 103 -14.66 -8.46 5.94
CA LEU A 103 -13.55 -7.73 6.57
C LEU A 103 -13.90 -6.24 6.61
N GLY A 104 -13.59 -5.56 7.71
CA GLY A 104 -13.71 -4.11 7.84
C GLY A 104 -12.34 -3.46 7.63
N ILE A 105 -12.18 -2.74 6.52
CA ILE A 105 -10.99 -1.96 6.20
C ILE A 105 -11.18 -0.56 6.77
N GLU A 106 -10.41 -0.19 7.79
CA GLU A 106 -10.46 1.15 8.36
C GLU A 106 -9.86 2.20 7.41
N SER A 107 -10.44 3.41 7.43
CA SER A 107 -9.98 4.51 6.58
C SER A 107 -10.25 5.87 7.25
N PRO A 108 -9.59 6.96 6.80
CA PRO A 108 -9.90 8.32 7.27
C PRO A 108 -11.35 8.77 7.01
N PHE A 109 -12.11 8.01 6.21
CA PHE A 109 -13.51 8.25 5.87
C PHE A 109 -14.48 7.31 6.60
N GLY A 110 -13.97 6.41 7.45
CA GLY A 110 -14.71 5.35 8.14
C GLY A 110 -14.56 3.97 7.49
N THR A 111 -15.08 2.93 8.15
CA THR A 111 -14.91 1.53 7.77
C THR A 111 -15.54 1.19 6.41
N ILE A 112 -14.74 0.61 5.51
CA ILE A 112 -15.15 0.06 4.22
C ILE A 112 -15.20 -1.47 4.34
N TRP A 113 -16.36 -2.07 4.05
CA TRP A 113 -16.55 -3.52 4.15
C TRP A 113 -16.26 -4.23 2.83
N SER A 114 -15.51 -5.32 2.86
CA SER A 114 -15.29 -6.18 1.69
C SER A 114 -16.55 -6.96 1.32
N SER A 115 -16.82 -7.10 0.02
CA SER A 115 -18.00 -7.81 -0.49
C SER A 115 -17.80 -9.32 -0.54
N ASN A 116 -18.91 -10.07 -0.54
CA ASN A 116 -18.90 -11.48 -0.93
C ASN A 116 -18.59 -11.58 -2.44
N ILE A 117 -17.60 -12.39 -2.81
CA ILE A 117 -17.18 -12.66 -4.20
C ILE A 117 -17.18 -14.17 -4.51
N THR A 118 -17.89 -14.97 -3.71
CA THR A 118 -18.22 -16.37 -4.04
C THR A 118 -19.25 -16.41 -5.19
N PRO A 119 -19.42 -17.55 -5.90
CA PRO A 119 -20.41 -17.67 -6.98
C PRO A 119 -21.86 -17.85 -6.46
N ASP A 120 -22.15 -17.40 -5.24
CA ASP A 120 -23.54 -17.33 -4.77
C ASP A 120 -24.34 -16.34 -5.65
N SER A 121 -25.54 -16.75 -6.03
CA SER A 121 -26.38 -16.01 -6.99
C SER A 121 -27.29 -14.96 -6.35
N VAL A 122 -27.18 -14.69 -5.05
CA VAL A 122 -27.99 -13.69 -4.33
C VAL A 122 -27.11 -12.69 -3.60
N GLU A 123 -26.14 -13.18 -2.83
CA GLU A 123 -25.24 -12.39 -1.98
C GLU A 123 -23.85 -12.19 -2.60
N GLY A 124 -23.43 -13.09 -3.51
CA GLY A 124 -22.13 -13.09 -4.18
C GLY A 124 -22.17 -12.56 -5.62
N ILE A 125 -21.22 -13.02 -6.44
CA ILE A 125 -21.06 -12.61 -7.84
C ILE A 125 -21.62 -13.62 -8.85
N GLY A 126 -22.38 -14.64 -8.42
CA GLY A 126 -22.90 -15.73 -9.27
C GLY A 126 -23.89 -15.32 -10.38
N ARG A 127 -24.13 -14.02 -10.59
CA ARG A 127 -24.88 -13.46 -11.74
C ARG A 127 -24.06 -12.50 -12.61
N TYR A 128 -22.79 -12.26 -12.30
CA TYR A 128 -21.93 -11.42 -13.11
C TYR A 128 -21.63 -12.15 -14.41
N SER A 129 -21.70 -11.44 -15.55
CA SER A 129 -21.03 -11.89 -16.76
C SER A 129 -19.50 -11.76 -16.62
N TYR A 130 -18.74 -12.33 -17.56
CA TYR A 130 -17.30 -12.06 -17.63
C TYR A 130 -17.01 -10.56 -17.73
N ASP A 131 -17.77 -9.84 -18.56
CA ASP A 131 -17.60 -8.39 -18.75
C ASP A 131 -17.91 -7.62 -17.46
N ASP A 132 -18.91 -8.05 -16.69
CA ASP A 132 -19.20 -7.46 -15.37
C ASP A 132 -18.10 -7.72 -14.35
N PHE A 133 -17.47 -8.90 -14.38
CA PHE A 133 -16.34 -9.24 -13.52
C PHE A 133 -15.10 -8.44 -13.91
N ALA A 134 -14.70 -8.47 -15.18
CA ALA A 134 -13.53 -7.75 -15.68
C ALA A 134 -13.64 -6.24 -15.42
N ARG A 135 -14.82 -5.65 -15.65
CA ARG A 135 -15.11 -4.23 -15.40
C ARG A 135 -15.22 -3.89 -13.90
N ALA A 136 -15.69 -4.82 -13.06
CA ALA A 136 -15.64 -4.64 -11.60
C ALA A 136 -14.19 -4.67 -11.07
N VAL A 137 -13.35 -5.56 -11.59
CA VAL A 137 -11.97 -5.77 -11.12
C VAL A 137 -11.01 -4.70 -11.67
N ARG A 138 -11.08 -4.34 -12.96
CA ARG A 138 -10.19 -3.32 -13.56
C ARG A 138 -10.66 -1.88 -13.34
N GLU A 139 -11.94 -1.60 -13.55
CA GLU A 139 -12.46 -0.22 -13.58
C GLU A 139 -13.21 0.19 -12.29
N GLY A 140 -13.37 -0.75 -11.35
CA GLY A 140 -14.15 -0.54 -10.13
C GLY A 140 -15.65 -0.36 -10.40
N VAL A 141 -16.22 -0.96 -11.47
CA VAL A 141 -17.64 -0.77 -11.86
C VAL A 141 -18.44 -2.06 -11.82
N ALA A 142 -19.02 -2.36 -10.65
CA ALA A 142 -19.97 -3.45 -10.48
C ALA A 142 -21.29 -3.21 -11.27
N PRO A 143 -22.07 -4.27 -11.55
CA PRO A 143 -23.37 -4.18 -12.23
C PRO A 143 -24.28 -3.08 -11.69
N GLY A 144 -25.08 -2.48 -12.58
CA GLY A 144 -25.87 -1.28 -12.28
C GLY A 144 -25.04 0.00 -12.16
N ASN A 145 -23.85 0.05 -12.78
CA ASN A 145 -22.90 1.16 -12.74
C ASN A 145 -22.44 1.56 -11.32
N ARG A 146 -22.48 0.62 -10.37
CA ARG A 146 -22.13 0.85 -8.97
C ARG A 146 -20.61 0.92 -8.81
N ARG A 147 -20.09 2.15 -8.65
CA ARG A 147 -18.67 2.39 -8.37
C ARG A 147 -18.24 1.81 -7.03
N LEU A 148 -17.08 1.15 -7.04
CA LEU A 148 -16.40 0.58 -5.88
C LEU A 148 -15.42 1.60 -5.30
N TYR A 149 -15.23 1.60 -3.98
CA TYR A 149 -14.23 2.45 -3.35
C TYR A 149 -12.82 1.92 -3.67
N PRO A 150 -11.81 2.79 -3.91
CA PRO A 150 -10.43 2.38 -4.19
C PRO A 150 -9.67 1.78 -2.98
N ALA A 151 -10.40 1.25 -2.00
CA ALA A 151 -9.89 0.28 -1.04
C ALA A 151 -9.84 -1.13 -1.65
N MET A 152 -10.65 -1.42 -2.67
CA MET A 152 -10.34 -2.46 -3.64
C MET A 152 -9.31 -1.88 -4.62
N PRO A 153 -8.12 -2.49 -4.83
CA PRO A 153 -7.03 -1.91 -5.62
C PRO A 153 -7.26 -2.08 -7.13
N TYR A 154 -8.46 -1.74 -7.63
CA TYR A 154 -8.76 -1.71 -9.06
C TYR A 154 -7.79 -0.85 -9.89
N PRO A 155 -7.22 0.27 -9.39
CA PRO A 155 -6.17 1.01 -10.11
C PRO A 155 -4.89 0.20 -10.36
N SER A 156 -4.56 -0.78 -9.52
CA SER A 156 -3.50 -1.77 -9.78
C SER A 156 -4.02 -2.86 -10.73
N PHE A 157 -5.20 -3.42 -10.42
CA PHE A 157 -5.78 -4.53 -11.18
C PHE A 157 -6.16 -4.20 -12.64
N ALA A 158 -6.30 -2.92 -13.00
CA ALA A 158 -6.37 -2.45 -14.39
C ALA A 158 -5.26 -3.07 -15.27
N LYS A 159 -4.08 -3.31 -14.69
CA LYS A 159 -2.91 -3.87 -15.36
C LYS A 159 -2.96 -5.39 -15.62
N ILE A 160 -3.91 -6.12 -15.02
CA ILE A 160 -4.09 -7.57 -15.24
C ILE A 160 -4.45 -7.83 -16.72
N ASN A 161 -3.78 -8.78 -17.38
CA ASN A 161 -4.06 -9.15 -18.78
C ASN A 161 -5.34 -10.01 -18.92
N ASP A 162 -5.87 -10.14 -20.14
CA ASP A 162 -7.15 -10.85 -20.35
C ASP A 162 -7.08 -12.36 -20.07
N ASP A 163 -5.97 -13.03 -20.38
CA ASP A 163 -5.79 -14.46 -20.08
C ASP A 163 -5.77 -14.74 -18.57
N ASP A 164 -5.30 -13.79 -17.76
CA ASP A 164 -5.32 -13.86 -16.29
C ASP A 164 -6.69 -13.44 -15.74
N MET A 165 -7.38 -12.48 -16.37
CA MET A 165 -8.74 -12.08 -16.00
C MET A 165 -9.76 -13.20 -16.24
N HIS A 166 -9.68 -13.89 -17.39
CA HIS A 166 -10.49 -15.08 -17.68
C HIS A 166 -10.21 -16.22 -16.70
N ALA A 167 -8.94 -16.40 -16.28
CA ALA A 167 -8.57 -17.40 -15.29
C ALA A 167 -9.15 -17.09 -13.90
N LEU A 168 -9.03 -15.84 -13.43
CA LEU A 168 -9.66 -15.37 -12.19
C LEU A 168 -11.18 -15.58 -12.22
N TYR A 169 -11.86 -15.20 -13.30
CA TYR A 169 -13.30 -15.45 -13.46
C TYR A 169 -13.66 -16.94 -13.43
N ALA A 170 -12.90 -17.79 -14.13
CA ALA A 170 -13.08 -19.24 -14.11
C ALA A 170 -12.96 -19.82 -12.68
N TYR A 171 -11.96 -19.39 -11.91
CA TYR A 171 -11.79 -19.81 -10.53
C TYR A 171 -12.93 -19.36 -9.62
N PHE A 172 -13.33 -18.09 -9.66
CA PHE A 172 -14.42 -17.61 -8.81
C PHE A 172 -15.79 -18.22 -9.19
N MET A 173 -16.02 -18.57 -10.46
CA MET A 173 -17.29 -19.16 -10.89
C MET A 173 -17.39 -20.68 -10.72
N HIS A 174 -16.27 -21.42 -10.78
CA HIS A 174 -16.26 -22.89 -10.77
C HIS A 174 -15.34 -23.54 -9.73
N GLY A 175 -14.33 -22.84 -9.22
CA GLY A 175 -13.38 -23.32 -8.21
C GLY A 175 -13.70 -22.92 -6.77
N VAL A 176 -14.49 -21.85 -6.56
CA VAL A 176 -14.90 -21.35 -5.25
C VAL A 176 -16.29 -21.89 -4.88
N ALA A 177 -16.47 -22.36 -3.64
CA ALA A 177 -17.78 -22.78 -3.14
C ALA A 177 -18.70 -21.55 -2.90
N PRO A 178 -19.98 -21.58 -3.33
CA PRO A 178 -20.92 -20.49 -3.09
C PRO A 178 -21.24 -20.37 -1.60
N VAL A 179 -21.27 -19.14 -1.08
CA VAL A 179 -21.67 -18.86 0.31
C VAL A 179 -22.82 -17.84 0.30
N SER A 180 -24.02 -18.29 0.63
CA SER A 180 -25.23 -17.47 0.75
C SER A 180 -25.24 -16.62 2.03
N LYS A 181 -24.31 -15.65 2.12
CA LYS A 181 -24.12 -14.77 3.28
C LYS A 181 -23.93 -13.33 2.83
N ALA A 182 -24.82 -12.44 3.30
CA ALA A 182 -24.70 -11.01 3.09
C ALA A 182 -23.45 -10.43 3.75
N ALA A 183 -22.65 -9.70 2.99
CA ALA A 183 -21.57 -8.87 3.52
C ALA A 183 -22.14 -7.54 4.08
N PRO A 184 -21.60 -6.99 5.18
CA PRO A 184 -22.04 -5.69 5.70
C PRO A 184 -21.89 -4.57 4.66
N HIS A 185 -22.82 -3.61 4.67
CA HIS A 185 -22.77 -2.49 3.73
C HIS A 185 -21.93 -1.32 4.26
N THR A 186 -20.93 -0.89 3.48
CA THR A 186 -20.21 0.38 3.70
C THR A 186 -21.15 1.58 3.76
N ARG A 187 -21.09 2.32 4.87
CA ARG A 187 -21.84 3.55 5.16
C ARG A 187 -20.87 4.66 5.59
N LEU A 188 -20.20 5.29 4.62
CA LEU A 188 -19.35 6.45 4.88
C LEU A 188 -20.23 7.70 5.15
N PRO A 189 -19.73 8.74 5.84
CA PRO A 189 -20.45 10.00 5.99
C PRO A 189 -20.40 10.84 4.70
N PHE A 190 -21.32 11.77 4.56
CA PHE A 190 -21.30 12.76 3.47
C PHE A 190 -19.98 13.56 3.46
N PRO A 191 -19.35 13.80 2.29
CA PRO A 191 -19.82 13.49 0.93
C PRO A 191 -19.38 12.11 0.39
N PHE A 192 -18.73 11.27 1.19
CA PHE A 192 -18.11 10.01 0.73
C PHE A 192 -19.11 8.86 0.50
N ASP A 193 -20.37 9.03 0.90
CA ASP A 193 -21.49 8.17 0.53
C ASP A 193 -21.91 8.32 -0.95
N LEU A 194 -21.62 9.48 -1.56
CA LEU A 194 -21.95 9.81 -2.95
C LEU A 194 -21.05 9.07 -3.96
N ARG A 195 -21.26 7.75 -4.11
CA ARG A 195 -20.51 6.86 -5.02
C ARG A 195 -20.38 7.35 -6.47
N TRP A 196 -21.26 8.23 -6.96
CA TRP A 196 -21.12 8.84 -8.29
C TRP A 196 -19.89 9.76 -8.40
N GLY A 197 -19.44 10.37 -7.31
CA GLY A 197 -18.23 11.19 -7.27
C GLY A 197 -16.96 10.40 -7.59
N LEU A 198 -16.97 9.09 -7.32
CA LEU A 198 -15.87 8.18 -7.67
C LEU A 198 -15.64 8.10 -9.18
N MET A 199 -16.63 8.42 -10.03
CA MET A 199 -16.41 8.47 -11.49
C MET A 199 -15.38 9.53 -11.88
N PHE A 200 -15.44 10.69 -11.23
CA PHE A 200 -14.49 11.79 -11.44
C PHE A 200 -13.14 11.50 -10.79
N TRP A 201 -13.12 10.75 -9.68
CA TRP A 201 -11.90 10.27 -9.05
C TRP A 201 -11.17 9.26 -9.95
N SER A 202 -11.86 8.22 -10.45
CA SER A 202 -11.25 7.22 -11.34
C SER A 202 -10.73 7.90 -12.63
N ALA A 203 -11.51 8.78 -13.24
CA ALA A 203 -11.10 9.51 -14.45
C ALA A 203 -9.93 10.49 -14.26
N ALA A 204 -9.55 10.82 -13.01
CA ALA A 204 -8.41 11.68 -12.69
C ALA A 204 -7.19 10.91 -12.18
N PHE A 205 -7.39 9.72 -11.58
CA PHE A 205 -6.35 9.05 -10.79
C PHE A 205 -6.18 7.55 -11.05
N ALA A 206 -7.13 6.85 -11.67
CA ALA A 206 -6.98 5.42 -11.97
C ALA A 206 -6.47 5.23 -13.42
N PRO A 207 -5.46 4.38 -13.66
CA PRO A 207 -5.06 4.01 -15.01
C PRO A 207 -6.09 3.07 -15.64
N ASP A 208 -6.19 3.10 -16.97
CA ASP A 208 -7.03 2.23 -17.79
C ASP A 208 -6.23 1.27 -18.70
N ASP A 209 -4.90 1.26 -18.56
CA ASP A 209 -3.98 0.45 -19.36
C ASP A 209 -3.65 -0.92 -18.72
N VAL A 210 -3.82 -1.99 -19.52
CA VAL A 210 -3.26 -3.32 -19.24
C VAL A 210 -1.73 -3.28 -19.32
N PHE A 211 -1.04 -4.14 -18.56
CA PHE A 211 0.42 -4.14 -18.55
C PHE A 211 1.03 -4.50 -19.92
N VAL A 212 1.93 -3.65 -20.42
CA VAL A 212 2.68 -3.87 -21.66
C VAL A 212 4.15 -4.18 -21.34
N PRO A 213 4.68 -5.38 -21.68
CA PRO A 213 6.08 -5.73 -21.48
C PRO A 213 7.05 -4.79 -22.21
N GLN A 214 8.09 -4.33 -21.50
CA GLN A 214 9.13 -3.46 -22.07
C GLN A 214 10.16 -4.29 -22.85
N SER A 215 10.32 -4.01 -24.14
CA SER A 215 11.27 -4.71 -25.03
C SER A 215 12.75 -4.47 -24.68
N SER A 216 13.05 -3.42 -23.91
CA SER A 216 14.38 -3.12 -23.35
C SER A 216 14.69 -3.87 -22.05
N ARG A 217 13.77 -4.70 -21.54
CA ARG A 217 13.87 -5.42 -20.27
C ARG A 217 13.78 -6.92 -20.50
N SER A 218 14.37 -7.70 -19.59
CA SER A 218 14.30 -9.16 -19.66
C SER A 218 12.86 -9.67 -19.39
N PRO A 219 12.47 -10.86 -19.89
CA PRO A 219 11.17 -11.45 -19.60
C PRO A 219 10.90 -11.59 -18.09
N GLN A 220 11.93 -11.95 -17.30
CA GLN A 220 11.85 -12.05 -15.84
C GLN A 220 11.60 -10.69 -15.16
N TRP A 221 12.25 -9.61 -15.61
CA TRP A 221 11.97 -8.27 -15.09
C TRP A 221 10.55 -7.82 -15.45
N ASN A 222 10.09 -8.11 -16.68
CA ASN A 222 8.72 -7.81 -17.11
C ASN A 222 7.66 -8.62 -16.33
N ARG A 223 7.93 -9.89 -15.98
CA ARG A 223 7.06 -10.69 -15.11
C ARG A 223 6.99 -10.11 -13.69
N GLY A 224 8.12 -9.64 -13.16
CA GLY A 224 8.15 -8.96 -11.87
C GLY A 224 7.39 -7.63 -11.88
N ALA A 225 7.60 -6.82 -12.92
CA ALA A 225 6.88 -5.57 -13.13
C ALA A 225 5.36 -5.82 -13.18
N TYR A 226 4.94 -6.81 -13.95
CA TYR A 226 3.54 -7.23 -14.01
C TYR A 226 2.98 -7.59 -12.64
N LEU A 227 3.65 -8.49 -11.90
CA LEU A 227 3.18 -8.95 -10.58
C LEU A 227 3.09 -7.81 -9.56
N VAL A 228 4.10 -6.94 -9.49
CA VAL A 228 4.19 -5.85 -8.51
C VAL A 228 3.26 -4.68 -8.84
N GLN A 229 3.01 -4.40 -10.12
CA GLN A 229 2.12 -3.32 -10.57
C GLN A 229 0.64 -3.73 -10.63
N SER A 230 0.34 -5.02 -10.79
CA SER A 230 -1.04 -5.53 -10.94
C SER A 230 -1.51 -6.36 -9.75
N LEU A 231 -1.36 -7.68 -9.81
CA LEU A 231 -1.89 -8.66 -8.85
C LEU A 231 -1.40 -8.37 -7.42
N GLY A 232 -0.10 -8.36 -7.17
CA GLY A 232 0.45 -8.11 -5.84
C GLY A 232 0.33 -6.66 -5.36
N HIS A 233 -0.24 -5.76 -6.18
CA HIS A 233 -0.69 -4.40 -5.87
C HIS A 233 0.22 -3.61 -4.90
N CYS A 234 1.55 -3.75 -5.00
CA CYS A 234 2.45 -3.34 -3.91
C CYS A 234 2.46 -1.82 -3.67
N GLY A 235 2.09 -1.03 -4.70
CA GLY A 235 1.86 0.40 -4.60
C GLY A 235 0.78 0.78 -3.58
N ALA A 236 -0.22 -0.07 -3.35
CA ALA A 236 -1.33 0.23 -2.46
C ALA A 236 -0.90 0.54 -1.02
N CYS A 237 0.17 -0.10 -0.55
CA CYS A 237 0.81 0.18 0.74
C CYS A 237 2.11 0.99 0.61
N HIS A 238 2.95 0.70 -0.40
CA HIS A 238 4.31 1.25 -0.48
C HIS A 238 4.43 2.53 -1.35
N THR A 239 3.38 3.02 -1.99
CA THR A 239 3.35 4.36 -2.63
C THR A 239 2.66 5.36 -1.69
N PRO A 240 3.19 6.59 -1.50
CA PRO A 240 2.58 7.57 -0.63
C PRO A 240 1.25 8.07 -1.23
N ARG A 241 0.27 8.31 -0.35
CA ARG A 241 -1.06 8.81 -0.74
C ARG A 241 -1.05 10.32 -0.99
N GLY A 242 -1.90 10.78 -1.91
CA GLY A 242 -2.07 12.19 -2.25
C GLY A 242 -3.30 12.86 -1.61
N PRO A 243 -3.60 14.12 -1.97
CA PRO A 243 -4.67 14.91 -1.34
C PRO A 243 -6.09 14.36 -1.55
N ALA A 244 -6.30 13.53 -2.59
CA ALA A 244 -7.55 12.83 -2.85
C ALA A 244 -7.48 11.35 -2.42
N TYR A 245 -6.49 10.99 -1.60
CA TYR A 245 -6.18 9.62 -1.15
C TYR A 245 -5.77 8.66 -2.28
N GLU A 246 -5.37 9.20 -3.43
CA GLU A 246 -4.82 8.51 -4.58
C GLU A 246 -3.40 7.98 -4.34
N GLU A 247 -3.01 6.91 -5.04
CA GLU A 247 -1.60 6.50 -5.08
C GLU A 247 -0.84 7.42 -6.03
N ARG A 248 0.28 7.99 -5.57
CA ARG A 248 1.05 8.94 -6.37
C ARG A 248 1.96 8.28 -7.42
N GLY A 249 1.59 7.09 -7.88
CA GLY A 249 2.30 6.30 -8.89
C GLY A 249 1.84 4.84 -8.92
N TYR A 250 1.71 4.28 -10.13
CA TYR A 250 1.32 2.88 -10.38
C TYR A 250 2.39 2.06 -11.15
N SER A 251 3.50 2.69 -11.53
CA SER A 251 4.65 2.07 -12.19
C SER A 251 5.92 2.90 -11.95
N GLU A 252 7.08 2.35 -12.31
CA GLU A 252 8.39 2.97 -12.12
C GLU A 252 8.63 4.26 -12.92
N HIS A 253 7.65 4.70 -13.72
CA HIS A 253 7.64 6.01 -14.36
C HIS A 253 7.34 7.16 -13.36
N SER A 254 6.72 6.88 -12.21
CA SER A 254 6.58 7.86 -11.12
C SER A 254 7.76 7.79 -10.15
N ARG A 255 8.32 8.96 -9.80
CA ARG A 255 9.38 9.10 -8.78
C ARG A 255 8.91 8.79 -7.35
N LEU A 256 7.61 8.65 -7.14
CA LEU A 256 7.00 8.31 -5.84
C LEU A 256 6.52 6.85 -5.79
N TYR A 257 6.69 6.09 -6.87
CA TYR A 257 6.29 4.68 -6.87
C TYR A 257 7.17 3.87 -5.92
N LEU A 258 6.54 3.17 -4.97
CA LEU A 258 7.18 2.33 -3.96
C LEU A 258 8.20 3.04 -3.04
N THR A 259 8.10 4.36 -2.84
CA THR A 259 8.99 5.13 -1.95
C THR A 259 8.68 4.99 -0.46
N GLY A 260 7.66 4.23 -0.09
CA GLY A 260 7.10 4.10 1.25
C GLY A 260 5.77 4.87 1.39
N GLY A 261 4.91 4.40 2.29
CA GLY A 261 3.57 4.95 2.51
C GLY A 261 2.97 4.51 3.84
N THR A 262 1.91 5.19 4.30
CA THR A 262 1.23 4.86 5.56
C THR A 262 -0.14 4.24 5.30
N ASN A 263 -0.37 3.03 5.81
CA ASN A 263 -1.66 2.32 5.78
C ASN A 263 -1.94 1.69 7.16
N ASP A 264 -3.16 1.77 7.68
CA ASP A 264 -3.52 1.42 9.07
C ASP A 264 -2.46 1.85 10.12
N HIS A 265 -1.97 3.09 10.03
CA HIS A 265 -0.92 3.64 10.89
C HIS A 265 0.43 2.88 10.90
N TRP A 266 0.59 1.83 10.09
CA TRP A 266 1.87 1.25 9.72
C TRP A 266 2.49 2.09 8.61
N PHE A 267 3.77 2.45 8.77
CA PHE A 267 4.59 2.88 7.65
C PHE A 267 5.19 1.65 6.95
N ALA A 268 4.77 1.44 5.71
CA ALA A 268 5.31 0.47 4.77
C ALA A 268 6.64 1.04 4.20
N PRO A 269 7.80 0.36 4.35
CA PRO A 269 9.09 0.91 3.95
C PRO A 269 9.25 1.17 2.44
N ASN A 270 10.29 1.93 2.08
CA ASN A 270 10.72 2.13 0.70
C ASN A 270 11.19 0.80 0.08
N LEU A 271 10.70 0.44 -1.12
CA LEU A 271 11.11 -0.79 -1.83
C LEU A 271 12.07 -0.53 -3.00
N THR A 272 12.44 0.72 -3.26
CA THR A 272 13.37 1.07 -4.34
C THR A 272 14.81 0.69 -4.00
N GLY A 273 15.73 0.81 -4.96
CA GLY A 273 17.17 0.56 -4.78
C GLY A 273 17.92 1.51 -3.82
N ASP A 274 17.23 2.25 -2.95
CA ASP A 274 17.83 3.12 -1.95
C ASP A 274 18.70 2.35 -0.94
N MET A 275 19.82 2.96 -0.55
CA MET A 275 20.87 2.36 0.28
C MET A 275 20.75 2.68 1.78
N GLY A 276 19.71 3.40 2.20
CA GLY A 276 19.34 3.66 3.60
C GLY A 276 18.05 2.94 4.00
N SER A 277 16.93 3.53 3.63
CA SER A 277 15.55 3.05 3.83
C SER A 277 15.06 2.01 2.82
N GLY A 278 15.76 1.81 1.71
CA GLY A 278 15.33 0.93 0.61
C GLY A 278 15.90 -0.49 0.63
N LEU A 279 15.65 -1.20 -0.48
CA LEU A 279 16.13 -2.57 -0.74
C LEU A 279 17.52 -2.59 -1.41
N GLY A 280 18.23 -1.46 -1.50
CA GLY A 280 19.54 -1.36 -2.15
C GLY A 280 20.59 -2.35 -1.61
N ARG A 281 20.61 -2.55 -0.28
CA ARG A 281 21.56 -3.45 0.42
C ARG A 281 21.25 -4.95 0.33
N PHE A 282 20.07 -5.35 -0.13
CA PHE A 282 19.59 -6.74 -0.08
C PHE A 282 19.79 -7.47 -1.41
N SER A 283 19.95 -8.79 -1.41
CA SER A 283 20.02 -9.58 -2.65
C SER A 283 18.63 -9.90 -3.22
N GLU A 284 18.56 -10.42 -4.46
CA GLU A 284 17.28 -10.93 -5.01
C GLU A 284 16.77 -12.12 -4.17
N GLU A 285 17.68 -13.00 -3.71
CA GLU A 285 17.40 -14.13 -2.81
C GLU A 285 16.82 -13.66 -1.47
N ASP A 286 17.38 -12.60 -0.85
CA ASP A 286 16.84 -12.06 0.42
C ASP A 286 15.39 -11.59 0.28
N ILE A 287 15.03 -11.00 -0.86
CA ILE A 287 13.69 -10.51 -1.14
C ILE A 287 12.74 -11.68 -1.45
N ALA A 288 13.17 -12.64 -2.28
CA ALA A 288 12.40 -13.85 -2.58
C ALA A 288 12.12 -14.67 -1.30
N ALA A 289 13.13 -14.86 -0.45
CA ALA A 289 12.98 -15.54 0.85
C ALA A 289 12.11 -14.75 1.84
N PHE A 290 12.19 -13.41 1.84
CA PHE A 290 11.31 -12.57 2.66
C PHE A 290 9.84 -12.73 2.23
N LEU A 291 9.55 -12.72 0.93
CA LEU A 291 8.19 -12.91 0.40
C LEU A 291 7.68 -14.34 0.58
N ARG A 292 8.55 -15.36 0.49
CA ARG A 292 8.17 -16.78 0.60
C ARG A 292 7.77 -17.22 2.02
N ARG A 293 8.38 -16.61 3.05
CA ARG A 293 8.30 -17.11 4.45
C ARG A 293 8.39 -16.00 5.53
N GLY A 294 8.27 -14.73 5.14
CA GLY A 294 8.41 -13.58 6.02
C GLY A 294 9.83 -13.30 6.54
N HIS A 295 10.86 -13.98 6.03
CA HIS A 295 12.22 -13.98 6.59
C HIS A 295 13.32 -13.98 5.51
N GLY A 296 14.11 -12.89 5.41
CA GLY A 296 15.22 -12.75 4.45
C GLY A 296 16.10 -11.54 4.78
N GLY A 297 17.41 -11.57 4.48
CA GLY A 297 18.35 -10.48 4.80
C GLY A 297 18.58 -10.19 6.29
N GLY A 298 18.06 -11.04 7.18
CA GLY A 298 17.91 -10.76 8.62
C GLY A 298 16.70 -9.90 8.97
N LEU A 299 15.85 -9.56 8.01
CA LEU A 299 14.55 -8.91 8.21
C LEU A 299 13.47 -9.97 8.55
N VAL A 300 12.40 -9.50 9.20
CA VAL A 300 11.18 -10.23 9.50
C VAL A 300 9.98 -9.33 9.18
N THR A 301 8.88 -9.86 8.66
CA THR A 301 7.65 -9.09 8.41
C THR A 301 6.97 -8.62 9.71
N PHE A 302 6.16 -7.56 9.58
CA PHE A 302 5.37 -6.97 10.65
C PHE A 302 4.14 -6.24 10.05
N GLY A 303 3.13 -5.95 10.88
CA GLY A 303 1.89 -5.33 10.44
C GLY A 303 1.16 -6.18 9.39
N SER A 304 0.43 -5.55 8.47
CA SER A 304 -0.29 -6.24 7.40
C SER A 304 0.61 -6.99 6.41
N MET A 305 1.92 -6.76 6.40
CA MET A 305 2.86 -7.58 5.63
C MET A 305 3.03 -9.00 6.20
N VAL A 306 2.55 -9.26 7.42
CA VAL A 306 2.36 -10.63 7.96
C VAL A 306 1.25 -11.32 7.17
N GLU A 307 0.07 -10.71 7.10
CA GLU A 307 -1.13 -11.21 6.41
C GLU A 307 -0.86 -11.43 4.90
N VAL A 308 -0.22 -10.46 4.23
CA VAL A 308 0.18 -10.58 2.81
C VAL A 308 1.13 -11.77 2.56
N VAL A 309 1.98 -12.14 3.52
CA VAL A 309 2.81 -13.35 3.41
C VAL A 309 2.01 -14.61 3.73
N GLU A 310 1.11 -14.57 4.71
CA GLU A 310 0.29 -15.72 5.13
C GLU A 310 -0.74 -16.12 4.06
N ASP A 311 -1.49 -15.18 3.50
CA ASP A 311 -2.60 -15.44 2.55
C ASP A 311 -2.18 -15.36 1.06
N SER A 312 -1.10 -14.65 0.73
CA SER A 312 -0.64 -14.44 -0.66
C SER A 312 0.77 -14.95 -0.96
N THR A 313 1.83 -14.26 -0.53
CA THR A 313 3.13 -14.39 -1.21
C THR A 313 3.88 -15.69 -0.92
N GLN A 314 3.53 -16.43 0.15
CA GLN A 314 4.08 -17.78 0.36
C GLN A 314 3.64 -18.80 -0.71
N TYR A 315 2.54 -18.54 -1.42
CA TYR A 315 1.98 -19.45 -2.44
C TYR A 315 2.54 -19.23 -3.85
N LEU A 316 3.31 -18.15 -4.07
CA LEU A 316 3.94 -17.87 -5.35
C LEU A 316 5.01 -18.91 -5.72
N THR A 317 5.22 -19.12 -7.02
CA THR A 317 6.33 -19.94 -7.51
C THR A 317 7.67 -19.25 -7.25
N ASP A 318 8.74 -20.03 -7.16
CA ASP A 318 10.09 -19.49 -6.96
C ASP A 318 10.50 -18.57 -8.14
N ASP A 319 10.07 -18.87 -9.36
CA ASP A 319 10.25 -18.01 -10.54
C ASP A 319 9.57 -16.64 -10.39
N ASP A 320 8.33 -16.59 -9.88
CA ASP A 320 7.58 -15.36 -9.68
C ASP A 320 8.13 -14.54 -8.50
N LEU A 321 8.57 -15.20 -7.42
CA LEU A 321 9.25 -14.57 -6.29
C LEU A 321 10.57 -13.93 -6.72
N HIS A 322 11.38 -14.62 -7.53
CA HIS A 322 12.60 -14.06 -8.12
C HIS A 322 12.31 -12.98 -9.17
N ALA A 323 11.21 -13.08 -9.91
CA ALA A 323 10.78 -12.04 -10.84
C ALA A 323 10.43 -10.74 -10.08
N ILE A 324 9.63 -10.82 -9.02
CA ILE A 324 9.32 -9.68 -8.13
C ILE A 324 10.60 -9.08 -7.56
N ALA A 325 11.48 -9.92 -6.99
CA ALA A 325 12.76 -9.48 -6.44
C ALA A 325 13.62 -8.75 -7.48
N ARG A 326 13.73 -9.29 -8.69
CA ARG A 326 14.46 -8.70 -9.82
C ARG A 326 13.87 -7.37 -10.30
N TYR A 327 12.54 -7.24 -10.29
CA TYR A 327 11.90 -5.97 -10.60
C TYR A 327 12.26 -4.90 -9.56
N LEU A 328 12.07 -5.20 -8.27
CA LEU A 328 12.37 -4.28 -7.17
C LEU A 328 13.85 -3.88 -7.12
N LYS A 329 14.78 -4.84 -7.28
CA LYS A 329 16.23 -4.58 -7.40
C LYS A 329 16.59 -3.76 -8.64
N GLY A 330 15.77 -3.78 -9.68
CA GLY A 330 15.93 -3.00 -10.91
C GLY A 330 15.37 -1.56 -10.83
N LEU A 331 14.81 -1.14 -9.70
CA LEU A 331 14.31 0.22 -9.47
C LEU A 331 15.45 1.15 -9.02
N PRO A 332 15.57 2.37 -9.60
CA PRO A 332 16.52 3.36 -9.12
C PRO A 332 16.15 3.82 -7.70
N ALA A 333 17.15 4.19 -6.89
CA ALA A 333 16.91 4.80 -5.58
C ALA A 333 16.03 6.07 -5.72
N GLN A 334 14.95 6.13 -4.95
CA GLN A 334 14.09 7.30 -4.80
C GLN A 334 13.83 7.54 -3.31
N ALA A 335 13.51 8.77 -2.92
CA ALA A 335 13.16 9.15 -1.54
C ALA A 335 14.10 8.57 -0.45
N SER A 336 15.42 8.72 -0.66
CA SER A 336 16.42 8.25 0.30
C SER A 336 16.22 8.85 1.69
N SER A 337 15.99 7.98 2.67
CA SER A 337 15.88 8.34 4.09
C SER A 337 16.76 7.44 4.95
N GLY A 338 17.38 8.04 5.97
CA GLY A 338 18.39 7.40 6.81
C GLY A 338 19.68 6.99 6.06
N HIS A 339 20.66 6.51 6.82
CA HIS A 339 21.94 6.01 6.32
C HIS A 339 22.42 4.81 7.15
N PHE A 340 23.32 4.00 6.58
CA PHE A 340 23.92 2.85 7.24
C PHE A 340 25.41 2.70 6.89
N ASP A 341 26.28 2.83 7.90
CA ASP A 341 27.71 2.53 7.84
C ASP A 341 28.16 1.77 9.10
N ASP A 342 28.30 0.45 8.99
CA ASP A 342 28.74 -0.44 10.07
C ASP A 342 30.26 -0.36 10.35
N GLN A 343 31.05 0.25 9.44
CA GLN A 343 32.47 0.54 9.64
C GLN A 343 32.70 1.88 10.33
N SER A 344 31.65 2.72 10.46
CA SER A 344 31.75 4.04 11.07
C SER A 344 32.35 3.99 12.48
N HIS A 345 33.16 5.00 12.81
CA HIS A 345 33.64 5.19 14.18
C HIS A 345 32.50 5.39 15.21
N ALA A 346 31.26 5.66 14.78
CA ALA A 346 30.08 5.67 15.63
C ALA A 346 29.58 4.25 15.95
N ALA A 347 29.42 3.39 14.93
CA ALA A 347 29.03 1.98 15.07
C ALA A 347 29.98 1.24 16.03
N LEU A 348 31.28 1.29 15.75
CA LEU A 348 32.32 0.56 16.48
C LEU A 348 32.42 1.01 17.95
N ARG A 349 32.27 2.31 18.23
CA ARG A 349 32.26 2.82 19.61
C ARG A 349 31.04 2.36 20.39
N THR A 350 29.86 2.34 19.77
CA THR A 350 28.63 1.99 20.50
C THR A 350 28.54 0.49 20.78
N VAL A 351 29.03 -0.39 19.89
CA VAL A 351 29.17 -1.83 20.17
C VAL A 351 30.13 -2.08 21.33
N ARG A 352 31.22 -1.31 21.46
CA ARG A 352 32.08 -1.36 22.66
C ARG A 352 31.33 -0.89 23.90
N ALA A 353 30.75 0.31 23.87
CA ALA A 353 30.05 0.89 25.02
C ALA A 353 28.92 0.01 25.56
N LEU A 354 28.15 -0.65 24.68
CA LEU A 354 27.13 -1.62 25.09
C LEU A 354 27.72 -2.87 25.77
N LYS A 355 28.95 -3.28 25.41
CA LYS A 355 29.62 -4.47 25.97
C LYS A 355 30.42 -4.18 27.25
N THR A 356 30.86 -2.94 27.47
CA THR A 356 31.71 -2.56 28.62
C THR A 356 31.01 -1.68 29.65
N GLY A 357 30.00 -0.89 29.25
CA GLY A 357 29.37 0.13 30.08
C GLY A 357 30.09 1.48 30.11
N ASP A 358 31.18 1.66 29.35
CA ASP A 358 32.07 2.83 29.45
C ASP A 358 31.42 4.18 29.08
N VAL A 359 30.27 4.18 28.38
CA VAL A 359 29.58 5.38 27.92
C VAL A 359 28.06 5.22 28.04
N GLU A 360 27.42 6.05 28.86
CA GLU A 360 25.97 6.18 28.86
C GLU A 360 25.51 6.94 27.61
N LEU A 361 24.75 6.27 26.74
CA LEU A 361 23.99 6.89 25.67
C LEU A 361 22.49 6.88 26.04
N PRO A 362 21.74 7.98 25.81
CA PRO A 362 20.31 8.00 26.09
C PRO A 362 19.58 6.85 25.38
N GLY A 363 18.89 6.01 26.15
CA GLY A 363 18.19 4.82 25.65
C GLY A 363 19.00 3.51 25.69
N ALA A 364 20.33 3.53 25.85
CA ALA A 364 21.15 2.32 25.87
C ALA A 364 20.81 1.38 27.05
N GLY A 365 20.58 1.93 28.25
CA GLY A 365 20.17 1.14 29.42
C GLY A 365 18.78 0.49 29.25
N LEU A 366 17.86 1.17 28.57
CA LEU A 366 16.55 0.61 28.20
C LEU A 366 16.71 -0.52 27.17
N TYR A 367 17.55 -0.31 26.16
CA TYR A 367 17.85 -1.33 25.16
C TYR A 367 18.45 -2.59 25.80
N GLN A 368 19.43 -2.44 26.71
CA GLN A 368 20.01 -3.57 27.42
C GLN A 368 19.01 -4.28 28.34
N GLY A 369 18.19 -3.53 29.09
CA GLY A 369 17.21 -4.10 30.01
C GLY A 369 16.04 -4.84 29.33
N PHE A 370 15.62 -4.39 28.14
CA PHE A 370 14.36 -4.84 27.52
C PHE A 370 14.50 -5.49 26.13
N CYS A 371 15.54 -5.19 25.36
CA CYS A 371 15.60 -5.52 23.92
C CYS A 371 16.78 -6.42 23.53
N ALA A 372 17.96 -6.20 24.14
CA ALA A 372 19.21 -6.82 23.74
C ALA A 372 19.22 -8.36 23.87
N ARG A 373 18.39 -8.95 24.72
CA ARG A 373 18.24 -10.41 24.85
C ARG A 373 17.80 -11.10 23.55
N CYS A 374 17.07 -10.39 22.69
CA CYS A 374 16.57 -10.90 21.41
C CYS A 374 17.32 -10.25 20.23
N HIS A 375 17.45 -8.92 20.24
CA HIS A 375 18.06 -8.17 19.12
C HIS A 375 19.60 -8.09 19.18
N GLN A 376 20.22 -8.64 20.22
CA GLN A 376 21.67 -8.66 20.51
C GLN A 376 22.30 -7.28 20.75
N ALA A 377 23.48 -7.27 21.39
CA ALA A 377 24.19 -6.03 21.72
C ALA A 377 24.81 -5.31 20.50
N ASP A 378 24.90 -6.00 19.36
CA ASP A 378 25.30 -5.46 18.05
C ASP A 378 24.10 -5.18 17.13
N GLY A 379 22.87 -5.35 17.61
CA GLY A 379 21.66 -5.08 16.85
C GLY A 379 21.45 -6.04 15.67
N MET A 380 22.17 -7.16 15.59
CA MET A 380 22.06 -8.11 14.47
C MET A 380 20.93 -9.13 14.63
N GLY A 381 20.32 -9.24 15.82
CA GLY A 381 19.25 -10.20 16.10
C GLY A 381 19.73 -11.65 16.13
N GLU A 382 18.81 -12.57 15.82
CA GLU A 382 19.12 -13.99 15.65
C GLU A 382 18.49 -14.46 14.32
N PRO A 383 19.28 -14.97 13.36
CA PRO A 383 18.77 -15.37 12.06
C PRO A 383 17.56 -16.29 12.15
N LEU A 384 16.52 -15.98 11.38
CA LEU A 384 15.24 -16.69 11.33
C LEU A 384 14.45 -16.71 12.67
N LYS A 385 14.73 -15.80 13.62
CA LYS A 385 13.96 -15.67 14.88
C LYS A 385 13.71 -14.23 15.33
N TYR A 386 14.72 -13.37 15.32
CA TYR A 386 14.61 -11.97 15.74
C TYR A 386 15.27 -11.07 14.70
N PRO A 387 14.58 -10.04 14.17
CA PRO A 387 15.12 -9.22 13.10
C PRO A 387 16.33 -8.41 13.55
N ARG A 388 17.26 -8.20 12.62
CA ARG A 388 18.30 -7.18 12.73
C ARG A 388 17.65 -5.80 12.88
N LEU A 389 18.23 -4.97 13.72
CA LEU A 389 17.92 -3.55 13.87
C LEU A 389 19.01 -2.68 13.21
N ALA A 390 20.27 -3.14 13.26
CA ALA A 390 21.38 -2.56 12.53
C ALA A 390 21.17 -2.74 11.02
N GLY A 391 21.05 -1.65 10.25
CA GLY A 391 20.88 -1.69 8.79
C GLY A 391 19.52 -2.21 8.34
N ASN A 392 18.46 -2.04 9.14
CA ASN A 392 17.10 -2.44 8.78
C ASN A 392 16.34 -1.28 8.09
N PRO A 393 15.79 -1.47 6.87
CA PRO A 393 14.95 -0.49 6.17
C PRO A 393 13.86 0.17 7.01
N ALA A 394 13.13 -0.60 7.83
CA ALA A 394 12.07 -0.08 8.69
C ALA A 394 12.62 0.73 9.88
N VAL A 395 13.87 0.47 10.32
CA VAL A 395 14.55 1.31 11.32
C VAL A 395 15.03 2.62 10.70
N LEU A 396 15.48 2.61 9.44
CA LEU A 396 16.07 3.77 8.76
C LEU A 396 15.06 4.66 8.01
N SER A 397 13.85 4.17 7.80
CA SER A 397 12.74 4.90 7.16
C SER A 397 12.48 6.27 7.79
N GLU A 398 12.11 7.26 6.96
CA GLU A 398 11.71 8.62 7.36
C GLU A 398 10.76 8.59 8.58
N HIS A 399 9.65 7.85 8.45
CA HIS A 399 8.64 7.69 9.48
C HIS A 399 8.96 6.54 10.44
N ALA A 400 8.84 6.81 11.75
CA ALA A 400 9.09 5.83 12.81
C ALA A 400 7.81 5.14 13.33
N ASP A 401 6.64 5.46 12.76
CA ASP A 401 5.30 5.03 13.22
C ASP A 401 5.20 3.51 13.44
N SER A 402 5.73 2.69 12.52
CA SER A 402 5.80 1.22 12.64
C SER A 402 6.62 0.74 13.83
N LEU A 403 7.75 1.40 14.14
CA LEU A 403 8.61 1.06 15.26
C LEU A 403 7.93 1.39 16.59
N VAL A 404 7.22 2.52 16.64
CA VAL A 404 6.40 2.91 17.78
C VAL A 404 5.26 1.91 17.99
N ARG A 405 4.53 1.53 16.93
CA ARG A 405 3.45 0.55 17.01
C ARG A 405 3.94 -0.82 17.48
N LEU A 406 5.10 -1.30 17.01
CA LEU A 406 5.75 -2.53 17.50
C LEU A 406 6.11 -2.50 18.99
N LEU A 407 6.51 -1.35 19.56
CA LEU A 407 6.73 -1.23 21.00
C LEU A 407 5.42 -1.16 21.80
N VAL A 408 4.40 -0.50 21.25
CA VAL A 408 3.11 -0.32 21.91
C VAL A 408 2.31 -1.63 21.93
N GLU A 409 2.16 -2.31 20.80
CA GLU A 409 1.32 -3.51 20.67
C GLU A 409 2.11 -4.83 20.77
N GLY A 410 3.41 -4.81 20.49
CA GLY A 410 4.19 -6.02 20.18
C GLY A 410 4.08 -6.38 18.70
N GLY A 411 4.41 -7.63 18.37
CA GLY A 411 4.28 -8.17 17.01
C GLY A 411 4.57 -9.66 16.96
N GLU A 412 4.27 -10.30 15.83
CA GLU A 412 4.49 -11.73 15.59
C GLU A 412 4.93 -11.96 14.15
N ALA A 413 5.83 -12.92 13.93
CA ALA A 413 6.29 -13.34 12.61
C ALA A 413 5.30 -14.36 11.97
N PRO A 414 5.21 -14.46 10.63
CA PRO A 414 4.11 -15.16 9.97
C PRO A 414 4.19 -16.70 10.02
N HIS A 415 3.03 -17.32 10.14
CA HIS A 415 2.77 -18.75 10.04
C HIS A 415 2.82 -19.21 8.57
N THR A 416 3.99 -19.66 8.12
CA THR A 416 4.20 -20.06 6.71
C THR A 416 4.64 -21.52 6.57
N GLN A 417 4.21 -22.17 5.48
CA GLN A 417 4.41 -23.61 5.21
C GLN A 417 5.89 -24.04 5.17
N SER A 418 6.79 -23.12 4.84
CA SER A 418 8.24 -23.36 4.73
C SER A 418 9.07 -22.34 5.53
N GLY A 419 8.46 -21.69 6.53
CA GLY A 419 9.12 -20.74 7.41
C GLY A 419 9.66 -21.34 8.71
N PRO A 420 10.41 -20.56 9.50
CA PRO A 420 10.68 -20.89 10.89
C PRO A 420 9.42 -20.73 11.75
N ASP A 421 9.36 -21.42 12.89
CA ASP A 421 8.32 -21.20 13.90
C ASP A 421 8.18 -19.69 14.23
N PRO A 422 6.97 -19.11 14.21
CA PRO A 422 6.71 -17.76 14.67
C PRO A 422 7.31 -17.39 16.02
N LYS A 423 7.70 -16.12 16.14
CA LYS A 423 8.27 -15.52 17.36
C LYS A 423 7.52 -14.22 17.65
N LYS A 424 7.11 -14.06 18.91
CA LYS A 424 6.37 -12.89 19.38
C LYS A 424 7.31 -11.87 20.04
N MET A 425 7.27 -10.63 19.57
CA MET A 425 7.80 -9.47 20.29
C MET A 425 6.72 -9.00 21.29
N PRO A 426 7.03 -8.88 22.60
CA PRO A 426 6.03 -8.50 23.60
C PRO A 426 5.70 -7.00 23.55
N SER A 427 4.47 -6.63 23.92
CA SER A 427 4.09 -5.23 24.18
C SER A 427 4.89 -4.62 25.35
N PHE A 428 5.17 -3.31 25.22
CA PHE A 428 5.77 -2.45 26.24
C PHE A 428 4.90 -1.27 26.67
N ALA A 429 3.65 -1.13 26.19
CA ALA A 429 2.76 0.01 26.51
C ALA A 429 2.50 0.19 28.02
N GLY A 430 2.47 -0.91 28.78
CA GLY A 430 2.37 -0.91 30.25
C GLY A 430 3.71 -1.08 30.99
N LYS A 431 4.84 -0.89 30.31
CA LYS A 431 6.21 -1.08 30.86
C LYS A 431 7.13 0.12 30.66
N LEU A 432 6.94 0.87 29.57
CA LEU A 432 7.72 2.05 29.20
C LEU A 432 6.80 3.25 29.06
N THR A 433 7.23 4.40 29.58
CA THR A 433 6.63 5.69 29.26
C THR A 433 6.98 6.13 27.84
N ASP A 434 6.21 7.07 27.31
CA ASP A 434 6.38 7.59 25.95
C ASP A 434 7.77 8.20 25.71
N THR A 435 8.37 8.77 26.77
CA THR A 435 9.74 9.31 26.75
C THR A 435 10.79 8.21 26.76
N GLU A 436 10.53 7.06 27.39
CA GLU A 436 11.44 5.91 27.37
C GLU A 436 11.37 5.17 26.03
N MET A 437 10.17 5.01 25.46
CA MET A 437 9.98 4.52 24.09
C MET A 437 10.70 5.43 23.07
N ALA A 438 10.50 6.75 23.15
CA ALA A 438 11.19 7.72 22.30
C ALA A 438 12.72 7.63 22.42
N ARG A 439 13.25 7.47 23.64
CA ARG A 439 14.69 7.29 23.89
C ARG A 439 15.24 6.00 23.31
N VAL A 440 14.60 4.85 23.57
CA VAL A 440 15.11 3.55 23.08
C VAL A 440 14.98 3.41 21.56
N LEU A 441 13.95 4.00 20.94
CA LEU A 441 13.82 4.05 19.48
C LEU A 441 14.83 5.01 18.84
N THR A 442 15.06 6.18 19.45
CA THR A 442 16.12 7.09 19.00
C THR A 442 17.50 6.41 19.06
N PHE A 443 17.77 5.68 20.15
CA PHE A 443 18.98 4.88 20.30
C PHE A 443 19.12 3.85 19.17
N VAL A 444 18.10 3.02 18.94
CA VAL A 444 18.07 2.01 17.86
C VAL A 444 18.28 2.64 16.47
N ARG A 445 17.72 3.83 16.22
CA ARG A 445 17.87 4.58 14.96
C ARG A 445 19.23 5.27 14.76
N ASN A 446 20.06 5.35 15.80
CA ASN A 446 21.34 6.07 15.80
C ASN A 446 22.51 5.22 16.33
N THR A 447 22.42 3.89 16.19
CA THR A 447 23.38 2.91 16.73
C THR A 447 23.73 1.83 15.70
N TRP A 448 24.88 1.17 15.87
CA TRP A 448 25.41 0.10 14.99
C TRP A 448 25.66 0.54 13.53
N GLY A 449 25.77 1.85 13.29
CA GLY A 449 25.92 2.41 11.96
C GLY A 449 24.63 2.98 11.38
N ASN A 450 23.48 2.78 12.03
CA ASN A 450 22.26 3.50 11.70
C ASN A 450 22.45 4.99 11.98
N ASP A 451 22.00 5.83 11.05
CA ASP A 451 21.78 7.27 11.20
C ASP A 451 20.39 7.58 10.63
N ALA A 452 19.44 7.97 11.48
CA ALA A 452 18.08 8.30 11.10
C ALA A 452 17.41 9.21 12.15
N ALA A 453 16.45 10.03 11.68
CA ALA A 453 15.80 11.06 12.49
C ALA A 453 15.28 10.53 13.84
N PRO A 454 15.52 11.23 14.97
CA PRO A 454 15.17 10.76 16.31
C PRO A 454 13.65 10.67 16.50
N VAL A 455 13.20 9.75 17.35
CA VAL A 455 11.77 9.61 17.70
C VAL A 455 11.46 10.51 18.88
N THR A 456 10.43 11.34 18.77
CA THR A 456 10.00 12.24 19.85
C THR A 456 8.91 11.60 20.73
N THR A 457 8.85 12.01 21.99
CA THR A 457 7.75 11.68 22.91
C THR A 457 6.37 12.02 22.32
N ARG A 458 6.27 13.06 21.48
CA ARG A 458 5.01 13.48 20.83
C ARG A 458 4.53 12.47 19.80
N GLU A 459 5.43 11.86 19.04
CA GLU A 459 5.06 10.83 18.06
C GLU A 459 4.61 9.54 18.76
N VAL A 460 5.27 9.18 19.87
CA VAL A 460 4.82 8.05 20.70
C VAL A 460 3.42 8.30 21.27
N ALA A 461 3.21 9.47 21.89
CA ALA A 461 1.91 9.84 22.44
C ALA A 461 0.79 9.86 21.38
N ARG A 462 1.09 10.35 20.15
CA ARG A 462 0.17 10.33 19.00
C ARG A 462 -0.25 8.90 18.66
N ILE A 463 0.72 8.00 18.43
CA ILE A 463 0.43 6.61 18.05
C ILE A 463 -0.31 5.85 19.16
N ARG A 464 0.08 6.04 20.43
CA ARG A 464 -0.66 5.51 21.57
C ARG A 464 -2.11 5.98 21.62
N GLN A 465 -2.35 7.27 21.43
CA GLN A 465 -3.70 7.83 21.40
C GLN A 465 -4.54 7.24 20.25
N THR A 466 -3.95 7.11 19.06
CA THR A 466 -4.59 6.45 17.89
C THR A 466 -4.96 5.00 18.17
N LEU A 467 -4.10 4.25 18.87
CA LEU A 467 -4.30 2.83 19.20
C LEU A 467 -5.10 2.61 20.51
N GLY A 468 -5.45 3.66 21.24
CA GLY A 468 -6.13 3.60 22.53
C GLY A 468 -5.32 2.94 23.67
N LYS A 469 -4.04 3.29 23.82
CA LYS A 469 -3.06 2.61 24.72
C LYS A 469 -2.32 3.52 25.69
#